data_AF-A0A1N6KQH1-F1
#
_entry.id   AF-A0A1N6KQH1-F1
#
_cell.length_a   1.000
_cell.length_b   1.000
_cell.length_c   1.000
_cell.angle_alpha   90.00
_cell.angle_beta   90.00
_cell.angle_gamma   90.00
#
_symmetry.space_group_name_H-M   'P 1'
#
loop_
_entity.id
_entity.type
_entity.pdbx_description
1 polymer ?
#
loop_
_entity_poly.entity_id
_entity_poly.type
_entity_poly.pdbx_seq_one_letter_code
_entity_poly.pdbx_strand_id
1 'polypeptide(L)'
;MGQIIEKRYFLGTVRVVCLTLLVAALAVVAIDVAEISVDARSAPVSLDPGVAATDVLARIPGAENANDLLSSQPDSGVQVPNAAGFVIPPALQAALLSDDASQPVLNTWLGNVPVAARQGFLDELSTVVARATQHAASWEWDNRQRYVAAAMTEYARLKLDRIGAAQNEEASLAGRDQRYLISAAALVALIGVLTLLLILLAIERNTRPRVATVGT
;
A
#
# COMPACT_ATOMS: atom_id res chain seq x y z
N MET A 1 -34.94 -53.54 16.75
CA MET A 1 -35.48 -52.16 16.79
C MET A 1 -34.42 -51.04 16.77
N GLY A 2 -33.14 -51.29 17.12
CA GLY A 2 -32.10 -50.25 17.18
C GLY A 2 -31.67 -49.61 15.83
N GLN A 3 -31.58 -50.38 14.74
CA GLN A 3 -31.02 -49.88 13.47
C GLN A 3 -31.86 -48.83 12.71
N ILE A 4 -33.17 -48.73 12.98
CA ILE A 4 -34.05 -47.76 12.30
C ILE A 4 -33.91 -46.36 12.93
N ILE A 5 -33.58 -46.33 14.23
CA ILE A 5 -33.43 -45.09 14.99
C ILE A 5 -32.08 -44.43 14.66
N GLU A 6 -30.98 -45.19 14.61
CA GLU A 6 -29.65 -44.68 14.22
C GLU A 6 -29.64 -44.04 12.83
N LYS A 7 -30.30 -44.67 11.84
CA LYS A 7 -30.38 -44.13 10.47
C LYS A 7 -31.13 -42.80 10.38
N ARG A 8 -32.16 -42.60 11.22
CA ARG A 8 -32.91 -41.33 11.27
C ARG A 8 -32.10 -40.23 11.94
N TYR A 9 -31.36 -40.55 12.99
CA TYR A 9 -30.44 -39.59 13.61
C TYR A 9 -29.34 -39.20 12.64
N PHE A 10 -28.68 -40.16 11.99
CA PHE A 10 -27.59 -39.89 11.03
C PHE A 10 -28.03 -38.97 9.88
N LEU A 11 -29.21 -39.22 9.29
CA LEU A 11 -29.74 -38.38 8.22
C LEU A 11 -30.10 -36.97 8.72
N GLY A 12 -30.59 -36.85 9.97
CA GLY A 12 -30.85 -35.58 10.63
C GLY A 12 -29.57 -34.77 10.85
N THR A 13 -28.53 -35.42 11.38
CA THR A 13 -27.23 -34.77 11.65
C THR A 13 -26.57 -34.30 10.36
N VAL A 14 -26.55 -35.13 9.30
CA VAL A 14 -26.01 -34.75 7.99
C VAL A 14 -26.72 -33.52 7.42
N ARG A 15 -28.05 -33.44 7.58
CA ARG A 15 -28.84 -32.30 7.09
C ARG A 15 -28.51 -31.02 7.85
N VAL A 16 -28.36 -31.10 9.17
CA VAL A 16 -27.97 -29.96 10.02
C VAL A 16 -26.57 -29.49 9.66
N VAL A 17 -25.60 -30.41 9.53
CA VAL A 17 -24.22 -30.09 9.13
C VAL A 17 -24.18 -29.43 7.75
N CYS A 18 -24.97 -29.93 6.80
CA CYS A 18 -25.04 -29.38 5.45
C CYS A 18 -25.63 -27.96 5.44
N LEU A 19 -26.70 -27.72 6.22
CA LEU A 19 -27.28 -26.39 6.37
C LEU A 19 -26.33 -25.41 7.06
N THR A 20 -25.61 -25.84 8.11
CA THR A 20 -24.63 -24.98 8.79
C THR A 20 -23.47 -24.60 7.86
N LEU A 21 -22.98 -25.54 7.04
CA LEU A 21 -21.95 -25.27 6.05
C LEU A 21 -22.45 -24.32 4.96
N LEU A 22 -23.69 -24.49 4.49
CA LEU A 22 -24.30 -23.61 3.49
C LEU A 22 -24.45 -22.17 4.02
N VAL A 23 -24.92 -22.01 5.27
CA VAL A 23 -25.06 -20.69 5.89
C VAL A 23 -23.71 -20.02 6.10
N ALA A 24 -22.70 -20.78 6.55
CA ALA A 24 -21.33 -20.26 6.66
C ALA A 24 -20.78 -19.80 5.30
N ALA A 25 -21.02 -20.57 4.23
CA ALA A 25 -20.61 -20.22 2.87
C ALA A 25 -21.30 -18.95 2.36
N LEU A 26 -22.62 -18.83 2.57
CA LEU A 26 -23.38 -17.63 2.21
C LEU A 26 -22.89 -16.39 2.96
N ALA A 27 -22.51 -16.53 4.24
CA ALA A 27 -21.94 -15.44 5.02
C ALA A 27 -20.59 -14.97 4.44
N VAL A 28 -19.71 -15.90 4.04
CA VAL A 28 -18.44 -15.57 3.38
C VAL A 28 -18.67 -14.84 2.06
N VAL A 29 -19.58 -15.34 1.21
CA VAL A 29 -19.90 -14.68 -0.07
C VAL A 29 -20.49 -13.28 0.13
N ALA A 30 -21.35 -13.09 1.14
CA ALA A 30 -21.92 -11.79 1.44
C ALA A 30 -20.86 -10.76 1.88
N ILE A 31 -19.86 -11.20 2.65
CA ILE A 31 -18.71 -10.36 3.05
C ILE A 31 -17.87 -10.01 1.82
N ASP A 32 -17.54 -10.99 0.97
CA ASP A 32 -16.73 -10.76 -0.24
C ASP A 32 -17.43 -9.79 -1.22
N VAL A 33 -18.75 -9.92 -1.43
CA VAL A 33 -19.51 -9.00 -2.31
C VAL A 33 -19.55 -7.57 -1.74
N ALA A 34 -19.63 -7.42 -0.42
CA ALA A 34 -19.58 -6.11 0.23
C ALA A 34 -18.20 -5.45 0.08
N GLU A 35 -17.10 -6.20 0.18
CA GLU A 35 -15.75 -5.66 -0.02
C GLU A 35 -15.48 -5.26 -1.48
N ILE A 36 -15.93 -6.06 -2.45
CA ILE A 36 -15.77 -5.76 -3.89
C ILE A 36 -16.51 -4.48 -4.30
N SER A 37 -17.69 -4.24 -3.73
CA SER A 37 -18.51 -3.06 -4.06
C SER A 37 -17.96 -1.75 -3.47
N VAL A 38 -17.14 -1.82 -2.41
CA VAL A 38 -16.35 -0.68 -1.93
C VAL A 38 -15.16 -0.42 -2.87
N ASP A 39 -14.58 -1.47 -3.45
CA ASP A 39 -13.34 -1.41 -4.23
C ASP A 39 -13.47 -0.78 -5.63
N ALA A 40 -14.64 -0.90 -6.27
CA ALA A 40 -14.89 -0.33 -7.58
C ALA A 40 -14.82 1.22 -7.64
N ARG A 41 -14.59 1.88 -6.50
CA ARG A 41 -14.44 3.34 -6.37
C ARG A 41 -12.99 3.80 -6.22
N SER A 42 -12.04 2.88 -6.11
CA SER A 42 -10.62 3.19 -5.87
C SER A 42 -9.88 3.37 -7.20
N ALA A 43 -9.21 4.51 -7.38
CA ALA A 43 -8.39 4.79 -8.55
C ALA A 43 -7.06 4.01 -8.51
N PRO A 44 -6.43 3.69 -9.67
CA PRO A 44 -5.15 2.99 -9.68
C PRO A 44 -4.05 3.80 -9.00
N VAL A 45 -3.29 3.13 -8.13
CA VAL A 45 -2.17 3.69 -7.36
C VAL A 45 -1.01 4.02 -8.30
N SER A 46 -0.56 5.27 -8.29
CA SER A 46 0.68 5.68 -8.96
C SER A 46 1.84 5.58 -7.98
N LEU A 47 2.84 4.77 -8.32
CA LEU A 47 4.05 4.52 -7.54
C LEU A 47 4.97 5.74 -7.37
N ASP A 48 4.78 6.78 -8.19
CA ASP A 48 5.56 8.02 -8.09
C ASP A 48 4.67 9.24 -8.35
N PRO A 49 3.95 9.72 -7.32
CA PRO A 49 3.18 10.94 -7.45
C PRO A 49 4.13 12.13 -7.49
N GLY A 50 4.44 12.59 -8.70
CA GLY A 50 5.29 13.77 -8.95
C GLY A 50 4.89 14.96 -8.08
N VAL A 51 5.87 15.59 -7.42
CA VAL A 51 5.64 16.79 -6.59
C VAL A 51 6.07 18.00 -7.41
N ALA A 52 5.10 18.85 -7.76
CA ALA A 52 5.39 20.07 -8.49
C ALA A 52 6.07 21.09 -7.57
N ALA A 53 7.14 21.72 -8.05
CA ALA A 53 7.85 22.74 -7.29
C ALA A 53 6.98 23.95 -6.90
N THR A 54 5.91 24.24 -7.65
CA THR A 54 4.92 25.27 -7.29
C THR A 54 4.17 24.94 -6.01
N ASP A 55 3.85 23.67 -5.77
CA ASP A 55 3.07 23.24 -4.59
C ASP A 55 3.91 23.31 -3.32
N VAL A 56 5.22 23.08 -3.45
CA VAL A 56 6.19 23.21 -2.36
C VAL A 56 6.34 24.68 -1.98
N LEU A 57 6.61 25.55 -2.97
CA LEU A 57 6.85 26.97 -2.72
C LEU A 57 5.61 27.70 -2.18
N ALA A 58 4.40 27.26 -2.55
CA ALA A 58 3.16 27.81 -2.01
C ALA A 58 2.93 27.54 -0.51
N ARG A 59 3.65 26.56 0.07
CA ARG A 59 3.52 26.18 1.49
C ARG A 59 4.55 26.85 2.40
N ILE A 60 5.55 27.51 1.83
CA ILE A 60 6.56 28.23 2.60
C ILE A 60 6.03 29.65 2.88
N PRO A 61 5.95 30.09 4.14
CA PRO A 61 5.56 31.46 4.46
C PRO A 61 6.54 32.44 3.81
N GLY A 62 6.04 33.36 2.98
CA GLY A 62 6.85 34.29 2.20
C GLY A 62 7.41 35.49 2.98
N ALA A 63 7.72 35.35 4.27
CA ALA A 63 8.19 36.45 5.11
C ALA A 63 9.59 36.19 5.68
N GLU A 64 10.46 37.20 5.50
CA GLU A 64 11.86 37.26 5.92
C GLU A 64 12.10 36.94 7.41
N ASN A 65 11.10 37.19 8.25
CA ASN A 65 11.15 37.07 9.71
C ASN A 65 10.80 35.66 10.26
N ALA A 66 10.35 34.72 9.43
CA ALA A 66 9.89 33.40 9.89
C ALA A 66 11.03 32.38 10.11
N ASN A 67 12.25 32.71 9.70
CA ASN A 67 13.34 31.74 9.54
C ASN A 67 14.56 32.02 10.44
N ASP A 68 14.37 32.72 11.55
CA ASP A 68 15.39 32.79 12.60
C ASP A 68 15.48 31.45 13.32
N LEU A 69 16.41 30.61 12.88
CA LEU A 69 17.18 29.62 13.64
C LEU A 69 17.79 28.64 12.62
N LEU A 70 19.08 28.82 12.30
CA LEU A 70 20.10 27.79 11.96
C LEU A 70 21.28 28.46 11.24
N SER A 71 22.49 28.14 11.68
CA SER A 71 23.76 28.80 11.32
C SER A 71 24.81 27.81 10.81
N SER A 72 25.77 28.39 10.09
CA SER A 72 26.61 27.92 8.96
C SER A 72 27.82 27.02 9.27
N GLN A 73 28.36 26.33 8.23
CA GLN A 73 29.80 26.38 7.81
C GLN A 73 30.05 25.63 6.47
N PRO A 74 31.01 26.04 5.60
CA PRO A 74 31.44 25.27 4.43
C PRO A 74 32.85 24.66 4.60
N ASP A 75 33.06 23.41 4.19
CA ASP A 75 34.03 22.90 3.19
C ASP A 75 33.98 21.35 3.12
N SER A 76 33.66 20.77 1.95
CA SER A 76 34.22 19.54 1.32
C SER A 76 33.22 18.93 0.34
N GLY A 77 33.72 18.46 -0.81
CA GLY A 77 32.90 17.97 -1.94
C GLY A 77 31.76 17.02 -1.57
N VAL A 78 30.75 16.93 -2.45
CA VAL A 78 29.48 16.24 -2.18
C VAL A 78 29.68 14.75 -1.82
N GLN A 79 29.46 14.41 -0.55
CA GLN A 79 29.51 13.06 0.01
C GLN A 79 28.11 12.60 0.41
N VAL A 80 27.38 12.04 -0.56
CA VAL A 80 26.03 11.48 -0.35
C VAL A 80 26.04 10.01 -0.77
N PRO A 81 26.39 9.07 0.12
CA PRO A 81 26.49 7.64 -0.19
C PRO A 81 25.23 7.04 -0.84
N ASN A 82 24.03 7.46 -0.41
CA ASN A 82 22.77 6.97 -0.98
C ASN A 82 22.46 7.53 -2.38
N ALA A 83 23.23 8.51 -2.85
CA ALA A 83 23.22 9.00 -4.24
C ALA A 83 24.29 8.32 -5.12
N ALA A 84 25.04 7.33 -4.60
CA ALA A 84 26.03 6.62 -5.40
C ALA A 84 25.41 5.96 -6.63
N GLY A 85 25.97 6.23 -7.80
CA GLY A 85 25.44 5.75 -9.09
C GLY A 85 24.33 6.61 -9.70
N PHE A 86 23.93 7.71 -9.04
CA PHE A 86 22.95 8.67 -9.54
C PHE A 86 23.62 10.00 -9.91
N VAL A 87 22.99 10.75 -10.81
CA VAL A 87 23.48 12.07 -11.22
C VAL A 87 22.86 13.11 -10.29
N ILE A 88 23.70 13.85 -9.56
CA ILE A 88 23.27 15.00 -8.76
C ILE A 88 23.19 16.22 -9.68
N PRO A 89 21.99 16.80 -9.89
CA PRO A 89 21.85 17.89 -10.84
C PRO A 89 22.51 19.20 -10.34
N PRO A 90 22.89 20.13 -11.24
CA PRO A 90 23.76 21.26 -10.90
C PRO A 90 23.22 22.23 -9.84
N ALA A 91 21.92 22.53 -9.85
CA ALA A 91 21.33 23.47 -8.88
C ALA A 91 21.35 22.89 -7.46
N LEU A 92 21.05 21.60 -7.32
CA LEU A 92 21.17 20.88 -6.06
C LEU A 92 22.63 20.75 -5.63
N GLN A 93 23.55 20.46 -6.56
CA GLN A 93 24.98 20.41 -6.26
C GLN A 93 25.50 21.74 -5.70
N ALA A 94 25.10 22.87 -6.29
CA ALA A 94 25.49 24.19 -5.82
C ALA A 94 24.96 24.47 -4.40
N ALA A 95 23.74 24.05 -4.07
CA ALA A 95 23.18 24.18 -2.72
C ALA A 95 23.94 23.31 -1.70
N LEU A 96 24.27 22.06 -2.06
CA LEU A 96 25.00 21.13 -1.19
C LEU A 96 26.44 21.55 -0.91
N LEU A 97 27.10 22.23 -1.86
CA LEU A 97 28.43 22.80 -1.66
C LEU A 97 28.39 24.09 -0.83
N SER A 98 27.22 24.74 -0.78
CA SER A 98 27.01 25.97 -0.02
C SER A 98 26.68 25.71 1.46
N ASP A 99 26.20 24.51 1.78
CA ASP A 99 25.84 24.08 3.13
C ASP A 99 26.11 22.57 3.30
N ASP A 100 27.18 22.24 4.02
CA ASP A 100 27.56 20.84 4.25
C ASP A 100 26.60 20.11 5.18
N ALA A 101 25.85 20.83 6.02
CA ALA A 101 24.82 20.22 6.87
C ALA A 101 23.68 19.61 6.05
N SER A 102 23.48 20.09 4.82
CA SER A 102 22.47 19.56 3.89
C SER A 102 22.85 18.19 3.29
N GLN A 103 24.14 17.83 3.24
CA GLN A 103 24.60 16.55 2.68
C GLN A 103 24.14 15.31 3.49
N PRO A 104 24.36 15.22 4.82
CA PRO A 104 23.89 14.09 5.61
C PRO A 104 22.36 14.03 5.65
N VAL A 105 21.68 15.18 5.62
CA VAL A 105 20.22 15.27 5.57
C VAL A 105 19.68 14.68 4.25
N LEU A 106 20.25 15.07 3.11
CA LEU A 106 19.91 14.48 1.81
C LEU A 106 20.20 12.98 1.79
N ASN A 107 21.32 12.55 2.37
CA ASN A 107 21.65 11.13 2.46
C ASN A 107 20.57 10.36 3.25
N THR A 108 20.08 10.90 4.37
CA THR A 108 18.97 10.31 5.14
C THR A 108 17.68 10.26 4.32
N TRP A 109 17.32 11.33 3.61
CA TRP A 109 16.13 11.34 2.76
C TRP A 109 16.19 10.27 1.66
N LEU A 110 17.31 10.19 0.94
CA LEU A 110 17.50 9.15 -0.09
C LEU A 110 17.50 7.73 0.47
N GLY A 111 17.89 7.56 1.74
CA GLY A 111 17.77 6.29 2.46
C GLY A 111 16.32 5.81 2.59
N ASN A 112 15.37 6.74 2.68
CA ASN A 112 13.94 6.46 2.77
C ASN A 112 13.24 6.45 1.39
N VAL A 113 13.95 6.77 0.31
CA VAL A 113 13.44 6.72 -1.06
C VAL A 113 13.83 5.39 -1.72
N PRO A 114 12.87 4.66 -2.34
CA PRO A 114 13.17 3.46 -3.12
C PRO A 114 14.22 3.73 -4.18
N VAL A 115 15.17 2.82 -4.37
CA VAL A 115 16.32 2.99 -5.29
C VAL A 115 15.88 3.43 -6.69
N ALA A 116 14.80 2.84 -7.22
CA ALA A 116 14.24 3.17 -8.53
C ALA A 116 13.73 4.62 -8.66
N ALA A 117 13.32 5.24 -7.55
CA ALA A 117 12.77 6.60 -7.52
C ALA A 117 13.82 7.68 -7.16
N ARG A 118 15.06 7.29 -6.81
CA ARG A 118 16.08 8.22 -6.32
C ARG A 118 16.51 9.26 -7.36
N GLN A 119 16.61 8.89 -8.65
CA GLN A 119 16.95 9.86 -9.69
C GLN A 119 15.83 10.90 -9.85
N GLY A 120 14.57 10.47 -9.92
CA GLY A 120 13.41 11.37 -10.00
C GLY A 120 13.33 12.32 -8.80
N PHE A 121 13.61 11.81 -7.59
CA PHE A 121 13.71 12.63 -6.38
C PHE A 121 14.78 13.73 -6.51
N LEU A 122 15.98 13.38 -7.00
CA LEU A 122 17.08 14.33 -7.18
C LEU A 122 16.76 15.40 -8.25
N ASP A 123 16.13 15.00 -9.36
CA ASP A 123 15.75 15.88 -10.46
C ASP A 123 14.67 16.89 -10.06
N GLU A 124 13.63 16.41 -9.36
CA GLU A 124 12.57 17.25 -8.81
C GLU A 124 13.09 18.19 -7.71
N LEU A 125 13.90 17.69 -6.77
CA LEU A 125 14.50 18.50 -5.72
C LEU A 125 15.40 19.61 -6.31
N SER A 126 16.18 19.30 -7.35
CA SER A 126 16.97 20.31 -8.07
C SER A 126 16.09 21.39 -8.69
N THR A 127 14.93 21.01 -9.24
CA THR A 127 13.96 21.97 -9.79
C THR A 127 13.39 22.88 -8.69
N VAL A 128 13.10 22.33 -7.51
CA VAL A 128 12.67 23.11 -6.32
C VAL A 128 13.76 24.08 -5.89
N VAL A 129 15.00 23.63 -5.77
CA VAL A 129 16.15 24.47 -5.39
C VAL A 129 16.37 25.60 -6.39
N ALA A 130 16.32 25.31 -7.69
CA ALA A 130 16.48 26.32 -8.74
C ALA A 130 15.40 27.41 -8.65
N ARG A 131 14.13 27.02 -8.47
CA ARG A 131 13.02 27.97 -8.35
C ARG A 131 13.06 28.74 -7.04
N ALA A 132 13.41 28.09 -5.92
CA ALA A 132 13.57 28.76 -4.63
C ALA A 132 14.68 29.81 -4.68
N THR A 133 15.81 29.47 -5.29
CA THR A 133 16.95 30.37 -5.49
C THR A 133 16.58 31.57 -6.37
N GLN A 134 15.82 31.33 -7.45
CA GLN A 134 15.33 32.41 -8.32
C GLN A 134 14.36 33.33 -7.57
N HIS A 135 13.46 32.78 -6.76
CA HIS A 135 12.47 33.55 -6.01
C HIS A 135 13.13 34.46 -4.96
N ALA A 136 14.11 33.95 -4.23
CA ALA A 136 14.84 34.70 -3.20
C ALA A 136 16.07 35.44 -3.75
N ALA A 137 16.18 35.63 -5.07
CA ALA A 137 17.35 36.23 -5.71
C ALA A 137 17.59 37.71 -5.35
N SER A 138 16.56 38.42 -4.90
CA SER A 138 16.65 39.80 -4.40
C SER A 138 16.85 39.89 -2.88
N TRP A 139 16.77 38.78 -2.16
CA TRP A 139 16.89 38.75 -0.70
C TRP A 139 18.36 38.74 -0.27
N GLU A 140 18.60 39.17 0.97
CA GLU A 140 19.91 39.01 1.62
C GLU A 140 20.36 37.55 1.57
N TRP A 141 21.68 37.34 1.45
CA TRP A 141 22.26 36.04 1.18
C TRP A 141 21.88 34.99 2.23
N ASP A 142 21.89 35.35 3.52
CA ASP A 142 21.48 34.45 4.61
C ASP A 142 20.00 34.05 4.50
N ASN A 143 19.12 35.02 4.24
CA ASN A 143 17.67 34.79 4.10
C ASN A 143 17.35 33.91 2.88
N ARG A 144 18.11 34.08 1.81
CA ARG A 144 18.02 33.23 0.61
C ARG A 144 18.40 31.79 0.90
N GLN A 145 19.53 31.56 1.58
CA GLN A 145 19.96 30.19 1.91
C GLN A 145 18.93 29.47 2.78
N ARG A 146 18.40 30.17 3.79
CA ARG A 146 17.34 29.62 4.67
C ARG A 146 16.07 29.27 3.90
N TYR A 147 15.66 30.13 2.97
CA TYR A 147 14.51 29.86 2.12
C TYR A 147 14.72 28.61 1.24
N VAL A 148 15.91 28.46 0.66
CA VAL A 148 16.26 27.27 -0.13
C VAL A 148 16.26 26.02 0.74
N ALA A 149 16.84 26.06 1.95
CA ALA A 149 16.85 24.93 2.88
C ALA A 149 15.43 24.54 3.34
N ALA A 150 14.56 25.53 3.59
CA ALA A 150 13.15 25.31 3.90
C ALA A 150 12.43 24.64 2.73
N ALA A 151 12.69 25.08 1.49
CA ALA A 151 12.10 24.47 0.29
C ALA A 151 12.56 23.03 0.07
N MET A 152 13.84 22.73 0.33
CA MET A 152 14.36 21.36 0.28
C MET A 152 13.67 20.45 1.31
N THR A 153 13.52 20.94 2.54
CA THR A 153 12.87 20.20 3.64
C THR A 153 11.39 19.95 3.36
N GLU A 154 10.65 20.95 2.89
CA GLU A 154 9.23 20.81 2.54
C GLU A 154 9.01 19.88 1.35
N TYR A 155 9.87 19.95 0.32
CA TYR A 155 9.83 18.98 -0.76
C TYR A 155 10.05 17.55 -0.25
N ALA A 156 11.10 17.33 0.55
CA ALA A 156 11.43 16.01 1.07
C ALA A 156 10.28 15.45 1.92
N ARG A 157 9.70 16.27 2.79
CA ARG A 157 8.53 15.89 3.60
C ARG A 157 7.36 15.47 2.72
N LEU A 158 6.97 16.30 1.75
CA LEU A 158 5.84 15.99 0.87
C LEU A 158 6.07 14.74 0.03
N LYS A 159 7.27 14.58 -0.52
CA LYS A 159 7.59 13.42 -1.36
C LYS A 159 7.64 12.13 -0.54
N LEU A 160 8.25 12.15 0.64
CA LEU A 160 8.31 11.00 1.54
C LEU A 160 6.92 10.63 2.08
N ASP A 161 6.08 11.60 2.45
CA ASP A 161 4.70 11.35 2.89
C ASP A 161 3.89 10.67 1.77
N ARG A 162 4.06 11.12 0.52
CA ARG A 162 3.38 10.51 -0.63
C ARG A 162 3.89 9.11 -0.97
N ILE A 163 5.21 8.88 -0.89
CA ILE A 163 5.80 7.55 -1.06
C ILE A 163 5.26 6.61 0.03
N GLY A 164 5.21 7.06 1.29
CA GLY A 164 4.65 6.29 2.39
C GLY A 164 3.17 5.97 2.20
N ALA A 165 2.38 6.93 1.71
CA ALA A 165 0.97 6.71 1.39
C ALA A 165 0.79 5.66 0.28
N ALA A 166 1.55 5.76 -0.82
CA ALA A 166 1.49 4.80 -1.92
C ALA A 166 1.90 3.38 -1.47
N GLN A 167 2.96 3.25 -0.68
CA GLN A 167 3.40 1.95 -0.14
C GLN A 167 2.38 1.32 0.81
N ASN A 168 1.73 2.13 1.65
CA ASN A 168 0.68 1.65 2.54
C ASN A 168 -0.55 1.18 1.74
N GLU A 169 -0.87 1.86 0.64
CA GLU A 169 -1.95 1.47 -0.26
C GLU A 169 -1.63 0.14 -0.97
N GLU A 170 -0.42 -0.03 -1.50
CA GLU A 170 0.04 -1.29 -2.08
C GLU A 170 0.04 -2.44 -1.07
N ALA A 171 0.52 -2.21 0.16
CA ALA A 171 0.47 -3.20 1.22
C ALA A 171 -0.98 -3.58 1.57
N SER A 172 -1.91 -2.63 1.51
CA SER A 172 -3.33 -2.89 1.71
C SER A 172 -3.93 -3.74 0.60
N LEU A 173 -3.57 -3.47 -0.67
CA LEU A 173 -4.02 -4.26 -1.83
C LEU A 173 -3.48 -5.69 -1.77
N ALA A 174 -2.19 -5.86 -1.50
CA ALA A 174 -1.58 -7.17 -1.35
C ALA A 174 -2.21 -8.00 -0.21
N GLY A 175 -2.51 -7.35 0.92
CA GLY A 175 -3.23 -7.98 2.03
C GLY A 175 -4.66 -8.39 1.67
N ARG A 176 -5.31 -7.68 0.74
CA ARG A 176 -6.66 -8.00 0.25
C ARG A 176 -6.64 -9.14 -0.76
N ASP A 177 -5.71 -9.16 -1.71
CA ASP A 177 -5.53 -10.27 -2.64
C ASP A 177 -5.33 -11.61 -1.91
N GLN A 178 -4.54 -11.59 -0.84
CA GLN A 178 -4.35 -12.77 -0.01
C GLN A 178 -5.66 -13.24 0.67
N ARG A 179 -6.52 -12.32 1.10
CA ARG A 179 -7.84 -12.66 1.67
C ARG A 179 -8.76 -13.28 0.62
N TYR A 180 -8.80 -12.73 -0.60
CA TYR A 180 -9.59 -13.30 -1.70
C TYR A 180 -9.12 -14.71 -2.08
N LEU A 181 -7.81 -14.98 -2.07
CA LEU A 181 -7.30 -16.33 -2.33
C LEU A 181 -7.73 -17.31 -1.23
N ILE A 182 -7.69 -16.89 0.03
CA ILE A 182 -8.14 -17.72 1.16
C ILE A 182 -9.65 -17.98 1.08
N SER A 183 -10.47 -16.96 0.76
CA SER A 183 -11.92 -17.14 0.65
C SER A 183 -12.30 -18.02 -0.55
N ALA A 184 -11.64 -17.83 -1.69
CA ALA A 184 -11.82 -18.69 -2.87
C ALA A 184 -11.43 -20.15 -2.57
N ALA A 185 -10.30 -20.38 -1.90
CA ALA A 185 -9.88 -21.73 -1.50
C ALA A 185 -10.89 -22.37 -0.54
N ALA A 186 -11.43 -21.60 0.41
CA ALA A 186 -12.46 -22.08 1.34
C ALA A 186 -13.76 -22.47 0.61
N LEU A 187 -14.20 -21.67 -0.37
CA LEU A 187 -15.38 -21.98 -1.20
C LEU A 187 -15.17 -23.26 -2.02
N VAL A 188 -14.00 -23.41 -2.65
CA VAL A 188 -13.66 -24.63 -3.41
C VAL A 188 -13.66 -25.86 -2.51
N ALA A 189 -13.06 -25.76 -1.32
CA ALA A 189 -13.05 -26.85 -0.35
C ALA A 189 -14.48 -27.24 0.09
N LEU A 190 -15.33 -26.24 0.33
CA LEU A 190 -16.73 -26.44 0.73
C LEU A 190 -17.55 -27.11 -0.39
N ILE A 191 -17.38 -26.68 -1.64
CA ILE A 191 -18.00 -27.34 -2.80
C ILE A 191 -17.54 -28.80 -2.87
N GLY A 192 -16.25 -29.07 -2.67
CA GLY A 192 -15.70 -30.43 -2.63
C GLY A 192 -16.37 -31.29 -1.57
N VAL A 193 -16.50 -30.79 -0.34
CA VAL A 193 -17.17 -31.49 0.77
C VAL A 193 -18.64 -31.76 0.47
N LEU A 194 -19.38 -30.77 -0.03
CA LEU A 194 -20.80 -30.92 -0.38
C LEU A 194 -20.98 -31.95 -1.50
N THR A 195 -20.12 -31.93 -2.52
CA THR A 195 -20.15 -32.89 -3.63
C THR A 195 -19.92 -34.31 -3.11
N LEU A 196 -18.95 -34.49 -2.22
CA LEU A 196 -18.63 -35.79 -1.60
C LEU A 196 -19.80 -36.31 -0.75
N LEU A 197 -20.46 -35.43 0.01
CA LEU A 197 -21.67 -35.78 0.77
C LEU A 197 -22.84 -36.18 -0.14
N LEU A 198 -23.06 -35.48 -1.26
CA LEU A 198 -24.10 -35.83 -2.23
C LEU A 198 -23.84 -37.20 -2.87
N ILE A 199 -22.59 -37.52 -3.19
CA ILE A 199 -22.19 -38.83 -3.71
C ILE A 199 -22.48 -39.92 -2.68
N LEU A 200 -22.11 -39.72 -1.41
CA LEU A 200 -22.38 -40.68 -0.33
C LEU A 200 -23.88 -40.93 -0.14
N LEU A 201 -24.69 -39.86 -0.14
CA LEU A 201 -26.15 -39.96 -0.07
C LEU A 201 -26.74 -40.69 -1.28
N ALA A 202 -26.21 -40.47 -2.48
CA ALA A 202 -26.65 -41.16 -3.68
C ALA A 202 -26.36 -42.66 -3.60
N ILE A 203 -25.17 -43.04 -3.14
CA ILE A 203 -24.79 -44.44 -2.92
C ILE A 203 -25.68 -45.08 -1.86
N GLU A 204 -25.91 -44.41 -0.72
CA GLU A 204 -26.80 -44.93 0.33
C GLU A 204 -28.22 -45.14 -0.21
N ARG A 205 -28.73 -44.20 -1.01
CA ARG A 205 -30.08 -44.30 -1.59
C ARG A 205 -30.18 -45.46 -2.58
N ASN A 206 -29.16 -45.66 -3.42
CA ASN A 206 -29.17 -46.71 -4.44
C ASN A 206 -28.95 -48.11 -3.86
N THR A 207 -28.30 -48.21 -2.70
CA THR A 207 -28.02 -49.50 -2.02
C THR A 207 -29.10 -49.91 -1.02
N ARG A 208 -30.18 -49.12 -0.85
CA ARG A 208 -31.32 -49.54 -0.01
C ARG A 208 -32.01 -50.76 -0.64
N PRO A 209 -32.09 -51.91 0.06
CA PRO A 209 -32.83 -53.06 -0.44
C PRO A 209 -34.30 -52.65 -0.63
N ARG A 210 -34.80 -52.79 -1.85
CA ARG A 210 -36.22 -52.66 -2.12
C ARG A 210 -36.92 -53.77 -1.35
N VAL A 211 -37.71 -53.41 -0.35
CA VAL A 211 -38.63 -54.38 0.26
C VAL A 211 -39.62 -54.73 -0.84
N ALA A 212 -39.43 -55.91 -1.44
CA ALA A 212 -40.40 -56.49 -2.35
C ALA A 212 -41.69 -56.64 -1.55
N THR A 213 -42.67 -55.79 -1.83
CA THR A 213 -44.05 -56.01 -1.42
C THR A 213 -44.54 -57.26 -2.14
N VAL A 214 -44.33 -58.41 -1.50
CA VAL A 214 -45.00 -59.66 -1.84
C VAL A 214 -46.34 -59.64 -1.11
N GLY A 215 -47.41 -59.44 -1.86
CA GLY A 215 -48.80 -59.69 -1.44
C GLY A 215 -49.59 -59.87 -2.75
N THR A 216 -49.83 -61.11 -3.17
CA THR A 216 -51.00 -61.95 -2.84
C THR A 216 -52.30 -61.37 -3.35
#